data_AF-A0A936GWP7-F1
#
_entry.id   AF-A0A936GWP7-F1
#
_cell.length_a   1.000
_cell.length_b   1.000
_cell.length_c   1.000
_cell.angle_alpha   90.00
_cell.angle_beta   90.00
_cell.angle_gamma   90.00
#
_symmetry.space_group_name_H-M   'P 1'
#
loop_
_entity.id
_entity.type
_entity.pdbx_description
1 polymer ?
#
loop_
_entity_poly.entity_id
_entity_poly.type
_entity_poly.pdbx_seq_one_letter_code
_entity_poly.pdbx_strand_id
1 'polypeptide(L)'
;MKMLVSRNNREVGELEQEWKNQFTFRLEDNSGMTKYFTIKKAGAFKREYLLADYQLQPILTVKPVWNWQKWQFIYKFEVNPLEETEAKELDPVPMMCYSLIAARQFMRSNNHG
;
A
#
# COMPACT_ATOMS: atom_id res chain seq x y z
N MET A 1 -8.07 10.23 8.31
CA MET A 1 -9.12 9.49 7.57
C MET A 1 -9.01 8.03 7.97
N LYS A 2 -10.13 7.36 8.20
CA LYS A 2 -10.17 5.96 8.64
C LYS A 2 -11.15 5.18 7.77
N MET A 3 -10.75 4.03 7.25
CA MET A 3 -11.59 3.14 6.44
C MET A 3 -11.51 1.71 6.97
N LEU A 4 -12.67 1.10 7.19
CA LEU A 4 -12.78 -0.26 7.71
C LEU A 4 -12.84 -1.26 6.55
N VAL A 5 -12.19 -2.41 6.73
CA VAL A 5 -12.20 -3.53 5.78
C VAL A 5 -13.00 -4.66 6.40
N SER A 6 -14.05 -5.10 5.70
CA SER A 6 -14.89 -6.20 6.14
C SER A 6 -14.87 -7.37 5.14
N ARG A 7 -14.89 -8.59 5.67
CA ARG A 7 -15.02 -9.85 4.92
C ARG A 7 -16.17 -10.62 5.57
N ASN A 8 -17.16 -11.03 4.78
CA ASN A 8 -18.33 -11.78 5.27
C ASN A 8 -19.06 -11.11 6.45
N ASN A 9 -19.29 -9.79 6.39
CA ASN A 9 -19.90 -8.98 7.45
C ASN A 9 -19.14 -8.95 8.80
N ARG A 10 -17.88 -9.40 8.83
CA ARG A 10 -16.96 -9.25 9.95
C ARG A 10 -15.87 -8.25 9.59
N GLU A 11 -15.53 -7.35 10.50
CA GLU A 11 -14.37 -6.47 10.36
C GLU A 11 -13.08 -7.30 10.47
N VAL A 12 -12.21 -7.16 9.47
CA VAL A 12 -10.96 -7.93 9.36
C VAL A 12 -9.74 -7.04 9.16
N GLY A 13 -9.93 -5.72 9.08
CA GLY A 13 -8.83 -4.78 8.92
C GLY A 13 -9.25 -3.33 8.93
N GLU A 14 -8.25 -2.45 8.98
CA GLU A 14 -8.41 -1.01 9.12
C GLU A 14 -7.27 -0.25 8.45
N LEU A 15 -7.61 0.69 7.56
CA LEU A 15 -6.68 1.66 6.98
C LEU A 15 -6.84 3.02 7.65
N GLU A 16 -5.76 3.53 8.25
CA GLU A 16 -5.70 4.82 8.95
C GLU A 16 -4.63 5.74 8.36
N GLN A 17 -4.95 7.03 8.22
CA GLN A 17 -4.00 8.06 7.82
C GLN A 17 -3.35 8.71 9.04
N GLU A 18 -2.08 8.42 9.28
CA GLU A 18 -1.28 8.98 10.38
C GLU A 18 -0.82 10.42 10.08
N TRP A 19 -0.25 10.65 8.88
CA TRP A 19 0.36 11.92 8.48
C TRP A 19 0.15 12.21 6.99
N LYS A 20 0.54 13.40 6.52
CA LYS A 20 0.34 13.86 5.13
C LYS A 20 0.80 12.87 4.04
N ASN A 21 1.78 12.01 4.33
CA ASN A 21 2.38 11.10 3.36
C ASN A 21 2.48 9.64 3.84
N GLN A 22 1.72 9.27 4.87
CA GLN A 22 1.82 7.94 5.48
C GLN A 22 0.45 7.43 5.93
N PHE A 23 0.21 6.16 5.65
CA PHE A 23 -0.92 5.38 6.12
C PHE A 23 -0.42 4.14 6.85
N THR A 24 -1.17 3.73 7.86
CA THR A 24 -1.02 2.44 8.53
C THR A 24 -2.19 1.57 8.09
N PHE A 25 -1.91 0.33 7.69
CA PHE A 25 -2.95 -0.62 7.33
C PHE A 25 -2.79 -1.90 8.14
N ARG A 26 -3.80 -2.20 8.96
CA ARG A 26 -3.92 -3.37 9.82
C ARG A 26 -4.81 -4.45 9.17
N LEU A 27 -4.38 -5.72 9.15
CA LEU A 27 -5.18 -6.87 8.70
C LEU A 27 -5.10 -8.01 9.70
N GLU A 28 -6.16 -8.80 9.79
CA GLU A 28 -6.13 -10.14 10.36
C GLU A 28 -5.68 -11.16 9.29
N ASP A 29 -4.70 -12.00 9.61
CA ASP A 29 -4.26 -13.09 8.73
C ASP A 29 -5.15 -14.34 8.86
N ASN A 30 -4.81 -15.39 8.11
CA ASN A 30 -5.59 -16.64 8.12
C ASN A 30 -5.58 -17.37 9.46
N SER A 31 -4.62 -17.06 10.34
CA SER A 31 -4.51 -17.63 11.69
C SER A 31 -5.29 -16.83 12.73
N GLY A 32 -5.86 -15.68 12.36
CA GLY A 32 -6.51 -14.76 13.28
C GLY A 32 -5.55 -13.75 13.92
N MET A 33 -4.28 -13.74 13.54
CA MET A 33 -3.29 -12.82 14.08
C MET A 33 -3.38 -11.47 13.35
N THR A 34 -3.37 -10.38 14.12
CA THR A 34 -3.30 -9.03 13.56
C THR A 34 -1.88 -8.73 13.08
N LYS A 35 -1.76 -8.28 11.82
CA LYS A 35 -0.53 -7.81 11.17
C LYS A 35 -0.64 -6.33 10.80
N TYR A 36 0.49 -5.64 10.82
CA TYR A 36 0.58 -4.20 10.55
C TYR A 36 1.49 -3.93 9.36
N PHE A 37 1.05 -3.02 8.50
CA PHE A 37 1.79 -2.58 7.33
C PHE A 37 1.77 -1.06 7.22
N THR A 38 2.82 -0.52 6.62
CA THR A 38 2.98 0.92 6.39
C THR A 38 2.94 1.20 4.90
N ILE A 39 2.16 2.21 4.49
CA ILE A 39 2.18 2.76 3.13
C ILE A 39 2.69 4.20 3.18
N LYS A 40 3.80 4.52 2.50
CA LYS A 40 4.39 5.87 2.52
C LYS A 40 4.92 6.34 1.16
N LYS A 41 5.03 7.65 0.97
CA LYS A 41 5.81 8.21 -0.16
C LYS A 41 7.30 7.98 0.04
N ALA A 42 7.98 7.60 -1.02
CA ALA A 42 9.40 7.29 -1.07
C ALA A 42 10.06 7.86 -2.34
N GLY A 43 11.36 7.60 -2.49
CA GLY A 43 12.13 7.91 -3.69
C GLY A 43 12.41 9.39 -3.92
N ALA A 44 13.10 9.67 -5.03
CA ALA A 44 13.40 11.03 -5.47
C ALA A 44 12.10 11.78 -5.77
N PHE A 45 11.98 13.01 -5.28
CA PHE A 45 10.80 13.87 -5.45
C PHE A 45 9.48 13.31 -4.88
N LYS A 46 9.53 12.28 -4.01
CA LYS A 46 8.35 11.71 -3.33
C LYS A 46 7.26 11.23 -4.30
N ARG A 47 7.66 10.73 -5.47
CA ARG A 47 6.72 10.22 -6.50
C ARG A 47 6.56 8.71 -6.46
N GLU A 48 7.28 8.03 -5.59
CA GLU A 48 7.19 6.59 -5.39
C GLU A 48 6.39 6.29 -4.13
N TYR A 49 5.80 5.10 -4.08
CA TYR A 49 5.00 4.64 -2.96
C TYR A 49 5.49 3.29 -2.53
N LEU A 50 5.73 3.16 -1.24
CA LEU A 50 6.22 1.95 -0.63
C LEU A 50 5.18 1.42 0.33
N LEU A 51 4.77 0.17 0.12
CA LEU A 51 4.14 -0.68 1.10
C LEU A 51 5.23 -1.54 1.75
N ALA A 52 5.29 -1.53 3.07
CA ALA A 52 6.25 -2.30 3.87
C ALA A 52 5.57 -2.92 5.09
N ASP A 53 6.16 -3.97 5.65
CA ASP A 53 5.71 -4.54 6.93
C ASP A 53 6.10 -3.67 8.14
N TYR A 54 5.86 -4.17 9.36
CA TYR A 54 6.20 -3.48 10.60
C TYR A 54 7.73 -3.32 10.81
N GLN A 55 8.53 -4.21 10.22
CA GLN A 55 10.00 -4.13 10.25
C GLN A 55 10.53 -3.18 9.17
N LEU A 56 9.64 -2.54 8.41
CA LEU A 56 9.96 -1.71 7.24
C LEU A 56 10.58 -2.49 6.08
N GLN A 57 10.41 -3.81 6.04
CA GLN A 57 10.80 -4.61 4.89
C GLN A 57 9.85 -4.34 3.73
N PRO A 58 10.38 -4.04 2.53
CA PRO A 58 9.55 -3.66 1.40
C PRO A 58 8.73 -4.85 0.90
N ILE A 59 7.45 -4.60 0.66
CA ILE A 59 6.52 -5.60 0.11
C ILE A 59 6.16 -5.22 -1.33
N LEU A 60 5.81 -3.95 -1.56
CA LEU A 60 5.43 -3.44 -2.88
C LEU A 60 5.92 -2.00 -3.04
N THR A 61 6.51 -1.72 -4.21
CA THR A 61 6.87 -0.36 -4.64
C THR A 61 6.08 0.03 -5.88
N VAL A 62 5.52 1.23 -5.91
CA VAL A 62 4.86 1.82 -7.08
C VAL A 62 5.66 3.04 -7.53
N LYS A 63 6.13 3.04 -8.78
CA LYS A 63 6.96 4.12 -9.32
C LYS A 63 6.48 4.65 -10.66
N PRO A 64 6.59 5.97 -10.92
CA PRO A 64 6.24 6.55 -12.20
C PRO A 64 7.36 6.30 -13.22
N VAL A 65 6.96 6.00 -14.45
CA VAL A 65 7.84 5.89 -15.60
C VAL A 65 7.30 6.81 -16.68
N TRP A 66 8.16 7.70 -17.17
CA TRP A 66 7.77 8.62 -18.23
C TRP A 66 7.56 7.88 -19.55
N ASN A 67 6.37 8.03 -20.14
CA ASN A 67 6.06 7.51 -21.47
C ASN A 67 6.21 8.63 -22.50
N TRP A 68 7.28 8.56 -23.31
CA TRP A 68 7.59 9.52 -24.36
C TRP A 68 6.59 9.55 -25.52
N GLN A 69 5.93 8.43 -25.83
CA GLN A 69 4.95 8.35 -26.92
C GLN A 69 3.63 9.04 -26.55
N LYS A 70 3.24 8.97 -25.28
CA LYS A 70 1.98 9.51 -24.77
C LYS A 70 2.14 10.79 -23.94
N TRP A 71 3.37 11.27 -23.75
CA TRP A 71 3.71 12.44 -22.94
C TRP A 71 3.07 12.45 -21.54
N GLN A 72 3.06 11.29 -20.88
CA GLN A 72 2.49 11.12 -19.54
C GLN A 72 3.25 10.09 -18.71
N PHE A 73 3.08 10.12 -17.38
CA PHE A 73 3.60 9.09 -16.50
C PHE A 73 2.71 7.83 -16.55
N ILE A 74 3.35 6.67 -16.56
CA ILE A 74 2.73 5.37 -16.35
C ILE A 74 3.33 4.78 -15.08
N TYR A 75 2.48 4.28 -14.18
CA TYR A 75 2.92 3.68 -12.93
C TYR A 75 3.26 2.20 -13.11
N LYS A 76 4.46 1.83 -12.70
CA LYS A 76 4.91 0.44 -12.61
C LYS A 76 4.87 -0.03 -11.17
N PHE A 77 4.53 -1.31 -11.00
CA PHE A 77 4.43 -1.99 -9.73
C PHE A 77 5.59 -2.99 -9.62
N GLU A 78 6.30 -2.96 -8.50
CA GLU A 78 7.42 -3.86 -8.19
C GLU A 78 7.12 -4.57 -6.88
N VAL A 79 6.87 -5.87 -6.97
CA VAL A 79 6.61 -6.73 -5.82
C VAL A 79 7.94 -7.31 -5.35
N ASN A 80 8.23 -7.20 -4.06
CA ASN A 80 9.43 -7.76 -3.45
C ASN A 80 9.16 -9.18 -2.97
N PRO A 81 10.19 -10.05 -2.88
CA PRO A 81 10.04 -11.39 -2.31
C PRO A 81 9.45 -11.33 -0.90
N LEU A 82 8.42 -12.12 -0.65
CA LEU A 82 7.67 -12.09 0.61
C LEU A 82 8.22 -13.05 1.66
N GLU A 83 9.15 -13.96 1.29
CA GLU A 83 9.60 -15.06 2.14
C GLU A 83 10.18 -14.59 3.47
N GLU A 84 10.79 -13.41 3.48
CA GLU A 84 11.42 -12.79 4.66
C GLU A 84 10.53 -11.76 5.35
N THR A 85 9.26 -11.62 4.94
CA THR A 85 8.33 -10.63 5.47
C THR A 85 7.22 -11.29 6.29
N GLU A 86 6.59 -10.52 7.17
CA GLU A 86 5.36 -10.94 7.88
C GLU A 86 4.18 -11.24 6.94
N ALA A 87 4.34 -10.92 5.66
CA ALA A 87 3.33 -11.03 4.63
C ALA A 87 3.24 -12.43 4.00
N LYS A 88 4.16 -13.34 4.34
CA LYS A 88 4.25 -14.69 3.76
C LYS A 88 3.03 -15.59 4.00
N GLU A 89 2.34 -15.42 5.13
CA GLU A 89 1.20 -16.28 5.55
C GLU A 89 -0.18 -15.67 5.21
N LEU A 90 -0.21 -14.54 4.53
CA LEU A 90 -1.45 -13.81 4.24
C LEU A 90 -2.13 -14.33 2.95
N ASP A 91 -3.43 -14.66 3.02
CA ASP A 91 -4.26 -14.98 1.84
C ASP A 91 -4.35 -13.74 0.91
N PRO A 92 -4.03 -13.83 -0.40
CA PRO A 92 -3.67 -12.67 -1.21
C PRO A 92 -4.77 -11.64 -1.48
N VAL A 93 -6.06 -11.96 -1.33
CA VAL A 93 -7.18 -11.08 -1.74
C VAL A 93 -7.22 -9.70 -1.04
N PRO A 94 -6.85 -9.56 0.24
CA PRO A 94 -6.88 -8.26 0.90
C PRO A 94 -5.53 -7.54 0.86
N MET A 95 -4.38 -8.23 0.71
CA MET A 95 -3.13 -7.63 0.19
C MET A 95 -3.34 -7.04 -1.22
N MET A 96 -4.21 -7.68 -2.00
CA MET A 96 -4.78 -7.16 -3.23
C MET A 96 -5.71 -5.95 -2.99
N CYS A 97 -6.27 -5.74 -1.78
CA CYS A 97 -6.82 -4.45 -1.31
C CYS A 97 -5.75 -3.44 -0.79
N TYR A 98 -4.67 -3.87 -0.13
CA TYR A 98 -3.51 -3.04 0.31
C TYR A 98 -2.88 -2.28 -0.85
N SER A 99 -3.03 -2.85 -2.04
CA SER A 99 -2.64 -2.29 -3.31
C SER A 99 -3.78 -1.50 -3.97
N LEU A 100 -5.04 -1.97 -3.87
CA LEU A 100 -6.22 -1.22 -4.32
C LEU A 100 -6.32 0.15 -3.65
N ILE A 101 -5.64 0.38 -2.50
CA ILE A 101 -5.47 1.69 -1.86
C ILE A 101 -4.04 2.10 -1.45
N ALA A 102 -3.00 1.45 -1.97
CA ALA A 102 -1.98 2.29 -2.60
C ALA A 102 -2.63 3.05 -3.78
N ALA A 103 -3.68 2.48 -4.38
CA ALA A 103 -4.70 3.15 -5.18
C ALA A 103 -5.71 3.90 -4.30
N ARG A 104 -5.32 5.03 -3.77
CA ARG A 104 -5.36 6.15 -4.67
C ARG A 104 -4.38 7.08 -3.93
N GLN A 105 -3.09 6.72 -3.89
CA GLN A 105 -1.96 7.27 -3.09
C GLN A 105 -1.59 8.75 -3.28
N PHE A 106 -2.50 9.41 -3.87
CA PHE A 106 -2.18 9.96 -5.15
C PHE A 106 -3.47 10.43 -5.77
N MET A 107 -4.66 10.11 -5.18
CA MET A 107 -6.01 10.55 -5.59
C MET A 107 -6.00 11.98 -6.07
N ARG A 108 -5.11 12.75 -5.47
CA ARG A 108 -4.38 13.81 -6.14
C ARG A 108 -3.02 13.90 -5.49
N SER A 109 -1.96 14.15 -6.23
CA SER A 109 -0.85 14.94 -5.72
C SER A 109 -1.21 16.44 -5.81
N ASN A 110 -2.38 16.78 -5.24
CA ASN A 110 -3.06 18.08 -5.19
C ASN A 110 -3.75 18.54 -6.49
N ASN A 111 -5.06 18.78 -6.44
CA ASN A 111 -5.83 19.48 -7.47
C ASN A 111 -5.70 21.03 -7.36
N HIS A 112 -4.69 21.53 -6.63
CA HIS A 112 -4.42 22.94 -6.32
C HIS A 112 -2.90 23.16 -6.19
N GLY A 113 -2.20 23.08 -7.32
CA GLY A 113 -0.97 23.83 -7.55
C GLY A 113 -1.31 24.98 -8.48
#